data_AF-A0A9P7J1P4-F1
#
_entry.id   AF-A0A9P7J1P4-F1
#
_cell.length_a   1.000
_cell.length_b   1.000
_cell.length_c   1.000
_cell.angle_alpha   90.00
_cell.angle_beta   90.00
_cell.angle_gamma   90.00
#
_symmetry.space_group_name_H-M   'P 1'
#
loop_
_entity.id
_entity.type
_entity.pdbx_description
1 polymer ?
#
loop_
_entity_poly.entity_id
_entity_poly.type
_entity_poly.pdbx_seq_one_letter_code
_entity_poly.pdbx_strand_id
1 'polypeptide(L)'
;MLPRIKKWARLLLPNKQVARSAWRETTKAREQVRMSRNVKFKVAGQFRFGEVQYFTRLAVEVDDANEDSDDEDNWHFLDIAVIQMYSLPDEALLQLSSQTVASCTHSEQVLAIDVKDIVSVIAMVPHKPTLPSGLTEERFFMIEKPGLDVSDLGVRYSAYHDEDDEDNADDARIE
;
A
#
# COMPACT_ATOMS: atom_id res chain seq x y z
N MET A 1 -11.73 -2.09 28.73
CA MET A 1 -11.83 -3.02 27.60
C MET A 1 -11.31 -2.26 26.38
N LEU A 2 -10.24 -2.71 25.71
CA LEU A 2 -9.72 -1.99 24.54
C LEU A 2 -10.69 -2.15 23.36
N PRO A 3 -10.97 -1.10 22.58
CA PRO A 3 -11.85 -1.20 21.42
C PRO A 3 -11.32 -2.24 20.42
N ARG A 4 -12.20 -3.12 19.92
CA ARG A 4 -11.82 -4.13 18.93
C ARG A 4 -11.70 -3.48 17.56
N ILE A 5 -10.48 -3.36 17.08
CA ILE A 5 -10.19 -2.88 15.72
C ILE A 5 -10.48 -4.01 14.73
N LYS A 6 -11.38 -3.77 13.77
CA LYS A 6 -11.60 -4.69 12.64
C LYS A 6 -10.48 -4.51 11.62
N LYS A 7 -9.90 -5.61 11.15
CA LYS A 7 -8.85 -5.60 10.12
C LYS A 7 -9.40 -6.16 8.82
N TRP A 8 -9.07 -5.53 7.70
CA TRP A 8 -9.41 -6.01 6.37
C TRP A 8 -8.18 -6.45 5.61
N ALA A 9 -8.38 -7.44 4.73
CA ALA A 9 -7.31 -8.13 4.04
C ALA A 9 -6.93 -7.49 2.70
N ARG A 10 -7.95 -6.95 2.01
CA ARG A 10 -7.90 -6.49 0.63
C ARG A 10 -8.56 -5.12 0.49
N LEU A 11 -8.03 -4.32 -0.42
CA LEU A 11 -8.58 -3.04 -0.85
C LEU A 11 -8.54 -2.95 -2.38
N LEU A 12 -9.70 -2.66 -2.99
CA LEU A 12 -9.78 -2.36 -4.42
C LEU A 12 -9.46 -0.88 -4.65
N LEU A 13 -8.38 -0.60 -5.38
CA LEU A 13 -7.96 0.76 -5.72
C LEU A 13 -8.78 1.31 -6.91
N PRO A 14 -8.87 2.64 -7.07
CA PRO A 14 -9.57 3.27 -8.21
C PRO A 14 -9.04 2.79 -9.57
N ASN A 15 -7.73 2.53 -9.64
CA ASN A 15 -7.07 1.97 -10.80
C ASN A 15 -7.33 0.47 -10.98
N LYS A 16 -8.30 -0.16 -10.31
CA LYS A 16 -8.67 -1.59 -10.40
C LYS A 16 -7.60 -2.57 -9.90
N GLN A 17 -6.52 -2.12 -9.31
CA GLN A 17 -5.58 -3.01 -8.62
C GLN A 17 -6.16 -3.43 -7.26
N VAL A 18 -5.87 -4.66 -6.84
CA VAL A 18 -6.20 -5.14 -5.49
C VAL A 18 -4.95 -5.09 -4.63
N ALA A 19 -4.89 -4.12 -3.73
CA ALA A 19 -3.89 -4.06 -2.68
C ALA A 19 -4.24 -5.09 -1.60
N ARG A 20 -3.24 -5.84 -1.14
CA ARG A 20 -3.40 -6.90 -0.13
C ARG A 20 -2.58 -6.56 1.11
N SER A 21 -2.86 -7.23 2.21
CA SER A 21 -2.19 -6.97 3.49
C SER A 21 -1.32 -8.15 3.96
N ALA A 22 -0.23 -7.83 4.65
CA ALA A 22 0.65 -8.84 5.26
C ALA A 22 -0.11 -9.71 6.27
N TRP A 23 -1.10 -9.18 6.98
CA TRP A 23 -1.88 -9.90 7.99
C TRP A 23 -2.52 -11.21 7.47
N ARG A 24 -3.05 -11.23 6.25
CA ARG A 24 -3.63 -12.45 5.65
C ARG A 24 -2.73 -13.15 4.64
N GLU A 25 -1.76 -12.45 4.04
CA GLU A 25 -0.88 -13.07 3.05
C GLU A 25 0.27 -13.85 3.68
N THR A 26 0.78 -13.43 4.84
CA THR A 26 1.88 -14.16 5.51
C THR A 26 1.44 -15.51 6.10
N THR A 27 0.14 -15.74 6.23
CA THR A 27 -0.42 -17.03 6.66
C THR A 27 -0.53 -18.04 5.51
N LYS A 28 -0.33 -17.63 4.26
CA LYS A 28 -0.40 -18.51 3.09
C LYS A 28 0.95 -19.19 2.84
N ALA A 29 0.91 -20.38 2.25
CA ALA A 29 2.12 -21.03 1.75
C ALA A 29 2.80 -20.11 0.72
N ARG A 30 4.14 -20.14 0.66
CA ARG A 30 4.93 -19.21 -0.17
C ARG A 30 4.54 -19.28 -1.64
N GLU A 31 4.13 -20.45 -2.10
CA GLU A 31 3.66 -20.75 -3.46
C GLU A 31 2.29 -20.14 -3.78
N GLN A 32 1.53 -19.74 -2.76
CA GLN A 32 0.17 -19.16 -2.86
C GLN A 32 0.15 -17.65 -2.61
N VAL A 33 1.30 -17.01 -2.32
CA VAL A 33 1.37 -15.57 -2.07
C VAL A 33 1.32 -14.82 -3.39
N ARG A 34 0.19 -14.16 -3.66
CA ARG A 34 0.08 -13.19 -4.76
C ARG A 34 0.60 -11.84 -4.26
N MET A 35 1.93 -11.62 -4.28
CA MET A 35 2.59 -10.46 -3.66
C MET A 35 2.09 -9.09 -4.18
N SER A 36 0.97 -8.59 -3.66
CA SER A 36 0.41 -7.25 -3.94
C SER A 36 0.24 -6.41 -2.67
N ARG A 37 1.20 -6.57 -1.74
CA ARG A 37 1.24 -5.88 -0.44
C ARG A 37 1.94 -4.55 -0.47
N ASN A 38 2.85 -4.35 -1.42
CA ASN A 38 3.62 -3.13 -1.53
C ASN A 38 2.85 -2.09 -2.32
N VAL A 39 2.81 -0.87 -1.81
CA VAL A 39 2.05 0.25 -2.40
C VAL A 39 2.91 1.49 -2.55
N LYS A 40 2.62 2.24 -3.61
CA LYS A 40 3.04 3.63 -3.80
C LYS A 40 1.89 4.53 -3.34
N PHE A 41 2.20 5.49 -2.49
CA PHE A 41 1.20 6.42 -1.93
C PHE A 41 1.79 7.82 -1.79
N LYS A 42 0.93 8.82 -1.60
CA LYS A 42 1.35 10.22 -1.42
C LYS A 42 1.25 10.63 0.05
N VAL A 43 2.29 11.27 0.57
CA VAL A 43 2.27 11.92 1.89
C VAL A 43 2.93 13.28 1.74
N ALA A 44 2.25 14.34 2.20
CA ALA A 44 2.76 15.72 2.09
C ALA A 44 3.24 16.08 0.67
N GLY A 45 2.53 15.61 -0.35
CA GLY A 45 2.85 15.85 -1.77
C GLY A 45 3.98 15.00 -2.36
N GLN A 46 4.62 14.12 -1.57
CA GLN A 46 5.72 13.26 -2.03
C GLN A 46 5.29 11.80 -2.16
N PHE A 47 5.81 11.11 -3.18
CA PHE A 47 5.61 9.67 -3.31
C PHE A 47 6.48 8.90 -2.31
N ARG A 48 5.86 7.93 -1.63
CA ARG A 48 6.50 7.02 -0.69
C ARG A 48 6.10 5.59 -1.00
N PHE A 49 6.89 4.65 -0.48
CA PHE A 49 6.69 3.22 -0.67
C PHE A 49 6.59 2.53 0.68
N GLY A 50 5.77 1.49 0.75
CA GLY A 50 5.59 0.72 1.97
C GLY A 50 4.81 -0.57 1.73
N GLU A 51 4.90 -1.47 2.69
CA GLU A 51 4.14 -2.72 2.72
C GLU A 51 2.92 -2.56 3.64
N VAL A 52 1.73 -2.80 3.09
CA VAL A 52 0.48 -2.78 3.85
C VAL A 52 0.46 -3.92 4.85
N GLN A 53 0.35 -3.60 6.14
CA GLN A 53 0.22 -4.57 7.21
C GLN A 53 -1.23 -5.02 7.38
N TYR A 54 -2.17 -4.07 7.37
CA TYR A 54 -3.62 -4.30 7.33
C TYR A 54 -4.36 -2.99 7.04
N PHE A 55 -5.61 -3.10 6.60
CA PHE A 55 -6.53 -1.97 6.50
C PHE A 55 -7.45 -1.95 7.73
N THR A 56 -7.87 -0.77 8.17
CA THR A 56 -8.84 -0.61 9.26
C THR A 56 -9.67 0.65 9.10
N ARG A 57 -10.82 0.71 9.78
CA ARG A 57 -11.64 1.90 9.96
C ARG A 57 -11.49 2.40 11.39
N LEU A 58 -11.15 3.68 11.56
CA LEU A 58 -11.03 4.33 12.86
C LEU A 58 -12.19 5.32 13.04
N ALA A 59 -12.78 5.36 14.23
CA ALA A 59 -13.65 6.45 14.64
C ALA A 59 -12.79 7.56 15.24
N VAL A 60 -12.96 8.79 14.76
CA VAL A 60 -12.26 9.99 15.22
C VAL A 60 -13.32 10.99 15.65
N GLU A 61 -13.18 11.48 16.87
CA GLU A 61 -14.02 12.52 17.43
C GLU A 61 -13.72 13.83 16.70
N VAL A 62 -14.76 14.55 16.30
CA VAL A 62 -14.62 15.86 15.67
C VAL A 62 -14.76 16.92 16.75
N ASP A 63 -13.69 17.68 16.98
CA ASP A 63 -13.71 18.90 17.80
C ASP A 63 -14.44 20.03 17.04
N ASP A 64 -15.75 19.88 16.83
CA ASP A 64 -16.54 20.98 16.31
C ASP A 64 -16.83 21.95 17.46
N ALA A 65 -16.09 23.07 17.47
CA ALA A 65 -16.30 24.22 18.35
C ALA A 65 -17.62 24.99 18.06
N ASN A 66 -18.54 24.41 17.30
CA ASN A 66 -19.86 24.99 17.00
C ASN A 66 -20.88 24.34 17.92
N GLU A 67 -21.17 25.00 19.04
CA GLU A 67 -22.05 24.57 20.14
C GLU A 67 -23.55 24.43 19.77
N ASP A 68 -23.91 24.40 18.48
CA ASP A 68 -25.30 24.49 17.99
C ASP A 68 -25.85 23.20 17.35
N SER A 69 -25.10 22.08 17.37
CA SER A 69 -25.63 20.77 16.94
C SER A 69 -25.92 19.87 18.15
N ASP A 70 -27.20 19.57 18.39
CA ASP A 70 -27.70 18.62 19.41
C ASP A 70 -27.32 17.14 19.14
N ASP A 71 -26.33 16.88 18.29
CA ASP A 71 -25.89 15.53 17.94
C ASP A 71 -24.85 15.04 18.97
N GLU A 72 -25.31 14.23 19.95
CA GLU A 72 -24.51 13.63 21.04
C GLU A 72 -23.34 12.73 20.58
N ASP A 73 -23.19 12.46 19.28
CA ASP A 73 -22.20 11.54 18.71
C ASP A 73 -21.52 12.12 17.44
N ASN A 74 -20.63 13.11 17.61
CA ASN A 74 -19.85 13.70 16.49
C ASN A 74 -18.61 12.85 16.12
N TRP A 75 -18.85 11.62 15.66
CA TRP A 75 -17.79 10.71 15.22
C TRP A 75 -17.66 10.66 13.70
N HIS A 76 -16.47 10.97 13.18
CA HIS A 76 -16.10 10.74 11.79
C HIS A 76 -15.34 9.42 11.65
N PHE A 77 -15.64 8.63 10.62
CA PHE A 77 -14.93 7.38 10.34
C PHE A 77 -13.88 7.55 9.25
N LEU A 78 -12.62 7.20 9.55
CA LEU A 78 -11.51 7.19 8.60
C LEU A 78 -11.15 5.77 8.20
N ASP A 79 -11.17 5.49 6.91
CA ASP A 79 -10.58 4.28 6.35
C ASP A 79 -9.08 4.49 6.15
N ILE A 80 -8.29 3.69 6.85
CA ILE A 80 -6.84 3.82 6.86
C ILE A 80 -6.13 2.52 6.45
N ALA A 81 -4.95 2.68 5.89
CA ALA A 81 -3.97 1.61 5.73
C ALA A 81 -2.85 1.79 6.76
N VAL A 82 -2.54 0.73 7.49
CA VAL A 82 -1.34 0.66 8.34
C VAL A 82 -0.21 0.07 7.52
N ILE A 83 0.87 0.83 7.35
CA ILE A 83 1.92 0.56 6.37
C ILE A 83 3.29 0.54 7.07
N GLN A 84 4.07 -0.52 6.83
CA GLN A 84 5.49 -0.56 7.16
C GLN A 84 6.27 0.13 6.04
N MET A 85 7.04 1.16 6.37
CA MET A 85 7.69 2.01 5.37
C MET A 85 8.92 1.34 4.75
N TYR A 86 9.22 1.68 3.50
CA TYR A 86 10.60 1.63 3.00
C TYR A 86 11.29 2.99 3.25
N SER A 87 12.63 2.98 3.25
CA SER A 87 13.42 4.21 3.23
C SER A 87 13.11 5.06 2.00
N LEU A 88 13.60 6.30 1.98
CA LEU A 88 13.72 7.03 0.72
C LEU A 88 14.68 6.30 -0.22
N PRO A 89 14.51 6.44 -1.56
CA PRO A 89 15.47 5.92 -2.51
C PRO A 89 16.88 6.47 -2.26
N ASP A 90 17.90 5.62 -2.45
CA ASP A 90 19.29 6.06 -2.42
C ASP A 90 19.54 7.03 -3.59
N GLU A 91 19.90 8.27 -3.27
CA GLU A 91 20.04 9.33 -4.27
C GLU A 91 21.16 9.02 -5.27
N ALA A 92 22.23 8.36 -4.85
CA ALA A 92 23.35 8.11 -5.73
C ALA A 92 23.06 6.97 -6.71
N LEU A 93 22.41 5.89 -6.27
CA LEU A 93 21.90 4.85 -7.16
C LEU A 93 20.86 5.39 -8.13
N LEU A 94 19.99 6.28 -7.64
CA LEU A 94 18.98 6.92 -8.48
C LEU A 94 19.64 7.82 -9.54
N GLN A 95 20.67 8.60 -9.19
CA GLN A 95 21.43 9.42 -10.14
C GLN A 95 22.22 8.56 -11.15
N LEU A 96 22.94 7.54 -10.70
CA LEU A 96 23.73 6.64 -11.55
C LEU A 96 22.86 5.86 -12.54
N SER A 97 21.61 5.57 -12.16
CA SER A 97 20.64 4.89 -13.02
C SER A 97 19.79 5.85 -13.86
N SER A 98 20.14 7.14 -13.95
CA SER A 98 19.37 8.15 -14.68
C SER A 98 17.90 8.19 -14.25
N GLN A 99 17.65 8.17 -12.94
CA GLN A 99 16.33 8.18 -12.30
C GLN A 99 15.47 6.92 -12.53
N THR A 100 16.08 5.82 -12.98
CA THR A 100 15.35 4.58 -13.28
C THR A 100 15.17 3.68 -12.07
N VAL A 101 16.19 3.59 -11.20
CA VAL A 101 16.22 2.62 -10.10
C VAL A 101 16.00 3.31 -8.75
N ALA A 102 14.75 3.31 -8.29
CA ALA A 102 14.41 3.73 -6.94
C ALA A 102 14.74 2.62 -5.92
N SER A 103 15.99 2.60 -5.43
CA SER A 103 16.44 1.58 -4.48
C SER A 103 16.29 2.02 -3.03
N CYS A 104 15.55 1.25 -2.24
CA CYS A 104 15.23 1.53 -0.84
C CYS A 104 15.69 0.38 0.08
N THR A 105 15.78 0.64 1.38
CA THR A 105 15.88 -0.38 2.43
C THR A 105 14.54 -0.51 3.17
N HIS A 106 14.36 -1.60 3.90
CA HIS A 106 13.22 -1.71 4.82
C HIS A 106 13.42 -0.72 5.97
N SER A 107 12.36 -0.02 6.37
CA SER A 107 12.35 0.83 7.55
C SER A 107 11.50 0.17 8.64
N GLU A 108 11.84 0.41 9.90
CA GLU A 108 11.01 0.03 11.06
C GLU A 108 9.89 1.06 11.33
N GLN A 109 9.86 2.17 10.59
CA GLN A 109 8.79 3.16 10.69
C GLN A 109 7.46 2.62 10.18
N VAL A 110 6.41 2.76 10.99
CA VAL A 110 5.02 2.47 10.61
C VAL A 110 4.26 3.79 10.43
N LEU A 111 3.41 3.85 9.41
CA LEU A 111 2.53 4.99 9.15
C LEU A 111 1.09 4.52 8.97
N ALA A 112 0.14 5.30 9.49
CA ALA A 112 -1.27 5.20 9.14
C ALA A 112 -1.59 6.30 8.12
N ILE A 113 -2.11 5.92 6.97
CA ILE A 113 -2.53 6.85 5.90
C ILE A 113 -4.00 6.64 5.55
N ASP A 114 -4.65 7.66 5.00
CA ASP A 114 -5.94 7.46 4.35
C ASP A 114 -5.76 6.49 3.18
N VAL A 115 -6.65 5.52 3.04
CA VAL A 115 -6.62 4.56 1.92
C VAL A 115 -6.66 5.25 0.56
N LYS A 116 -7.24 6.46 0.47
CA LYS A 116 -7.31 7.29 -0.74
C LYS A 116 -5.95 7.84 -1.17
N ASP A 117 -4.98 7.90 -0.27
CA ASP A 117 -3.61 8.31 -0.61
C ASP A 117 -2.82 7.21 -1.33
N ILE A 118 -3.33 5.97 -1.36
CA ILE A 118 -2.73 4.87 -2.10
C ILE A 118 -2.97 5.07 -3.60
N VAL A 119 -1.88 5.19 -4.34
CA VAL A 119 -1.90 5.47 -5.78
C VAL A 119 -1.87 4.18 -6.59
N SER A 120 -1.02 3.23 -6.20
CA SER A 120 -0.90 1.95 -6.91
C SER A 120 -0.24 0.87 -6.07
N VAL A 121 -0.50 -0.38 -6.44
CA VAL A 121 0.30 -1.55 -6.06
C VAL A 121 1.59 -1.54 -6.89
N ILE A 122 2.70 -1.75 -6.21
CA ILE A 122 4.05 -1.83 -6.79
C ILE A 122 4.71 -3.17 -6.41
N ALA A 123 5.75 -3.54 -7.15
CA ALA A 123 6.67 -4.58 -6.72
C ALA A 123 7.89 -3.92 -6.06
N MET A 124 8.31 -4.48 -4.93
CA MET A 124 9.58 -4.15 -4.28
C MET A 124 10.47 -5.37 -4.41
N VAL A 125 11.39 -5.33 -5.37
CA VAL A 125 12.19 -6.49 -5.76
C VAL A 125 13.51 -6.48 -5.00
N PRO A 126 13.84 -7.54 -4.22
CA PRO A 126 15.13 -7.63 -3.53
C PRO A 126 16.29 -7.61 -4.52
N HIS A 127 17.35 -6.86 -4.20
CA HIS A 127 18.62 -6.83 -4.95
C HIS A 127 19.80 -6.47 -4.04
N LYS A 128 21.03 -6.57 -4.56
CA LYS A 128 22.28 -6.31 -3.82
C LYS A 128 23.24 -5.40 -4.58
N PRO A 129 22.96 -4.09 -4.72
CA PRO A 129 23.82 -3.17 -5.45
C PRO A 129 25.09 -2.85 -4.64
N THR A 130 26.15 -2.50 -5.36
CA THR A 130 27.33 -1.86 -4.77
C THR A 130 27.15 -0.35 -4.83
N LEU A 131 27.10 0.30 -3.67
CA LEU A 131 26.99 1.74 -3.55
C LEU A 131 28.28 2.45 -4.00
N PRO A 132 28.24 3.78 -4.28
CA PRO A 132 29.46 4.55 -4.57
C PRO A 132 30.51 4.52 -3.46
N SER A 133 30.09 4.24 -2.22
CA SER A 133 30.99 4.02 -1.08
C SER A 133 31.81 2.73 -1.19
N GLY A 134 31.50 1.85 -2.16
CA GLY A 134 32.08 0.52 -2.30
C GLY A 134 31.39 -0.55 -1.46
N LEU A 135 30.40 -0.19 -0.63
CA LEU A 135 29.64 -1.15 0.17
C LEU A 135 28.57 -1.84 -0.68
N THR A 136 28.54 -3.17 -0.66
CA THR A 136 27.42 -3.95 -1.17
C THR A 136 26.45 -4.25 -0.04
N GLU A 137 25.18 -3.94 -0.25
CA GLU A 137 24.15 -4.13 0.77
C GLU A 137 22.82 -4.62 0.18
N GLU A 138 22.04 -5.22 1.06
CA GLU A 138 20.75 -5.85 0.78
C GLU A 138 19.67 -4.75 0.68
N ARG A 139 19.08 -4.56 -0.49
CA ARG A 139 18.11 -3.49 -0.75
C ARG A 139 16.91 -4.03 -1.55
N PHE A 140 15.95 -3.16 -1.81
CA PHE A 140 14.83 -3.42 -2.70
C PHE A 140 14.78 -2.32 -3.77
N PHE A 141 14.36 -2.63 -4.99
CA PHE A 141 14.05 -1.60 -5.98
C PHE A 141 12.59 -1.68 -6.41
N MET A 142 12.01 -0.50 -6.64
CA MET A 142 10.60 -0.37 -7.01
C MET A 142 10.41 -0.65 -8.50
N ILE A 143 9.38 -1.44 -8.81
CA ILE A 143 8.86 -1.61 -10.17
C ILE A 143 7.35 -1.34 -10.13
N GLU A 144 6.87 -0.46 -11.00
CA GLU A 144 5.43 -0.33 -11.22
C GLU A 144 4.92 -1.56 -11.96
N LYS A 145 3.82 -2.15 -11.50
CA LYS A 145 3.23 -3.31 -12.16
C LYS A 145 2.72 -2.88 -13.56
N PRO A 146 3.36 -3.32 -14.67
CA PRO A 146 2.94 -2.93 -16.00
C PRO A 146 1.57 -3.55 -16.32
N GLY A 147 0.74 -2.84 -17.09
CA GLY A 147 -0.49 -3.41 -17.67
C GLY A 147 -1.83 -2.85 -17.20
N LEU A 148 -1.90 -1.68 -16.54
CA LEU A 148 -3.19 -1.01 -16.30
C LEU A 148 -3.33 0.42 -16.83
N ASP A 149 -2.23 1.09 -17.16
CA ASP A 149 -2.27 2.35 -17.93
C ASP A 149 -2.41 2.13 -19.45
N VAL A 150 -2.70 0.88 -19.86
CA VAL A 150 -2.94 0.50 -21.27
C VAL A 150 -4.45 0.46 -21.57
N SER A 151 -5.28 0.88 -20.62
CA SER A 151 -6.75 0.81 -20.73
C SER A 151 -7.34 1.72 -21.81
N ASP A 152 -6.55 2.65 -22.38
CA ASP A 152 -6.97 3.49 -23.52
C ASP A 152 -6.50 2.96 -24.88
N LEU A 153 -5.80 1.83 -24.92
CA LEU A 153 -5.34 1.17 -26.14
C LEU A 153 -6.00 -0.21 -26.31
N GLY A 154 -7.34 -0.22 -26.32
CA GLY A 154 -8.17 -1.05 -27.21
C GLY A 154 -7.91 -2.55 -27.37
N VAL A 155 -7.12 -3.22 -26.53
CA VAL A 155 -6.85 -4.67 -26.65
C VAL A 155 -7.15 -5.34 -25.30
N ARG A 156 -8.27 -6.06 -25.27
CA ARG A 156 -8.64 -6.92 -24.14
C ARG A 156 -7.63 -8.06 -24.02
N TYR A 157 -6.73 -7.99 -23.04
CA TYR A 157 -5.99 -9.18 -22.60
C TYR A 157 -6.87 -9.96 -21.62
N SER A 158 -7.49 -11.03 -22.10
CA SER A 158 -8.13 -12.05 -21.28
C SER A 158 -7.07 -13.03 -20.76
N ALA A 159 -6.42 -12.71 -19.64
CA ALA A 159 -5.63 -13.62 -18.83
C ALA A 159 -5.46 -12.90 -17.49
N TYR A 160 -6.11 -13.26 -16.40
CA TYR A 160 -6.17 -14.57 -15.76
C TYR A 160 -7.61 -14.84 -15.30
N HIS A 161 -8.05 -16.10 -15.29
CA HIS A 161 -9.27 -16.46 -14.57
C HIS A 161 -9.08 -16.10 -13.09
N ASP A 162 -9.87 -15.12 -12.64
CA ASP A 162 -10.17 -14.91 -11.24
C ASP A 162 -11.01 -16.11 -10.80
N GLU A 163 -10.34 -17.20 -10.39
CA GLU A 163 -10.99 -18.14 -9.49
C GLU A 163 -11.21 -17.39 -8.18
N ASP A 164 -12.45 -16.95 -8.00
CA ASP A 164 -13.00 -16.43 -6.77
C ASP A 164 -12.82 -17.49 -5.67
N ASP A 165 -11.80 -17.32 -4.83
CA ASP A 165 -11.83 -17.91 -3.50
C ASP A 165 -12.95 -17.19 -2.73
N GLU A 166 -14.09 -17.87 -2.59
CA GLU A 166 -15.22 -17.53 -1.74
C GLU A 166 -14.79 -17.39 -0.26
N ASP A 167 -14.17 -16.28 0.10
CA ASP A 167 -14.05 -15.81 1.48
C ASP A 167 -14.65 -14.40 1.56
N ASN A 168 -15.98 -14.37 1.51
CA ASN A 168 -16.80 -13.20 1.24
C ASN A 168 -17.14 -12.38 2.51
N ALA A 169 -16.13 -12.03 3.34
CA ALA A 169 -16.39 -11.29 4.59
C ALA A 169 -15.39 -10.18 5.00
N ASP A 170 -14.19 -10.10 4.39
CA ASP A 170 -13.09 -9.24 4.88
C ASP A 170 -12.56 -8.22 3.83
N ASP A 171 -13.43 -7.76 2.94
CA ASP A 171 -13.07 -6.80 1.87
C ASP A 171 -13.55 -5.38 2.17
N ALA A 172 -12.67 -4.41 1.89
CA ALA A 172 -13.02 -2.98 1.91
C ALA A 172 -13.20 -2.47 0.47
N ARG A 173 -14.28 -1.72 0.24
CA ARG A 173 -14.54 -0.98 -1.01
C ARG A 173 -14.60 0.52 -0.70
N ILE A 174 -13.94 1.32 -1.53
CA ILE A 174 -14.03 2.77 -1.50
C ILE A 174 -15.19 3.14 -2.44
N GLU A 175 -16.24 3.77 -1.91
CA GLU A 175 -17.25 4.50 -2.69
C GLU A 175 -16.82 5.96 -2.87
#